data_AF-A0A3S6QWM4-F1
#
_entry.id   AF-A0A3S6QWM4-F1
#
_cell.length_a   1.000
_cell.length_b   1.000
_cell.length_c   1.000
_cell.angle_alpha   90.00
_cell.angle_beta   90.00
_cell.angle_gamma   90.00
#
_symmetry.space_group_name_H-M   'P 1'
#
loop_
_entity.id
_entity.type
_entity.pdbx_description
1 polymer ?
#
loop_
_entity_poly.entity_id
_entity_poly.type
_entity_poly.pdbx_seq_one_letter_code
_entity_poly.pdbx_strand_id
1 'polypeptide(L)'
;MDKYENGLQIREEVIGRKASQLVTDSLADIAPILNQKTLLAFDEAKTRGILDMKQREMITITTLLTQGDTPSQLRIHIQGALNVGMTRDEIIETFVHCLPYVGFPRVLNAVSVAKEVFNKD
;
A
#
# COMPACT_ATOMS: atom_id res chain seq x y z
N MET A 1 23.70 -0.93 5.34
CA MET A 1 22.71 -1.74 4.61
C MET A 1 22.87 -1.48 3.14
N ASP A 2 22.79 -2.53 2.34
CA ASP A 2 22.54 -2.39 0.90
C ASP A 2 21.07 -1.98 0.67
N LYS A 3 20.76 -1.38 -0.50
CA LYS A 3 19.42 -0.95 -0.89
C LYS A 3 18.34 -2.04 -0.81
N TYR A 4 18.68 -3.32 -1.00
CA TYR A 4 17.74 -4.43 -0.84
C TYR A 4 17.41 -4.71 0.63
N GLU A 5 18.41 -4.66 1.52
CA GLU A 5 18.22 -4.81 2.97
C GLU A 5 17.41 -3.63 3.53
N ASN A 6 17.75 -2.40 3.13
CA ASN A 6 17.01 -1.21 3.55
C ASN A 6 15.57 -1.22 3.02
N GLY A 7 15.40 -1.59 1.75
CA GLY A 7 14.10 -1.76 1.14
C GLY A 7 13.23 -2.81 1.82
N LEU A 8 13.82 -3.92 2.27
CA LEU A 8 13.13 -4.95 3.06
C LEU A 8 12.69 -4.40 4.41
N GLN A 9 13.58 -3.71 5.14
CA GLN A 9 13.24 -3.10 6.41
C GLN A 9 12.07 -2.11 6.26
N ILE A 10 12.15 -1.20 5.29
CA ILE A 10 11.10 -0.21 5.05
C ILE A 10 9.78 -0.90 4.65
N ARG A 11 9.83 -1.94 3.81
CA ARG A 11 8.63 -2.70 3.46
C ARG A 11 8.00 -3.35 4.69
N GLU A 12 8.79 -3.93 5.59
CA GLU A 12 8.28 -4.48 6.85
C GLU A 12 7.66 -3.41 7.76
N GLU A 13 8.26 -2.23 7.84
CA GLU A 13 7.72 -1.08 8.59
C GLU A 13 6.38 -0.60 8.02
N VAL A 14 6.29 -0.52 6.69
CA VAL A 14 5.09 -0.02 6.01
C VAL A 14 3.99 -1.08 6.00
N ILE A 15 4.19 -2.23 5.37
CA ILE A 15 3.10 -3.20 5.16
C ILE A 15 3.00 -4.27 6.25
N GLY A 16 3.92 -4.26 7.22
CA GLY A 16 4.02 -5.25 8.28
C GLY A 16 4.84 -6.49 7.87
N ARG A 17 5.59 -7.05 8.82
CA ARG A 17 6.49 -8.20 8.60
C ARG A 17 5.80 -9.39 7.93
N LYS A 18 4.61 -9.77 8.40
CA LYS A 18 3.87 -10.92 7.85
C LYS A 18 3.50 -10.72 6.38
N ALA A 19 3.00 -9.54 6.02
CA ALA A 19 2.64 -9.23 4.63
C ALA A 19 3.90 -9.12 3.75
N SER A 20 4.96 -8.50 4.26
CA SER A 20 6.28 -8.45 3.59
C SER A 20 6.79 -9.84 3.26
N GLN A 21 6.75 -10.78 4.22
CA GLN A 21 7.16 -12.16 3.99
C GLN A 21 6.31 -12.85 2.93
N LEU A 22 4.98 -12.72 3.00
CA LEU A 22 4.06 -13.30 2.00
C LEU A 22 4.37 -12.81 0.57
N VAL A 23 4.70 -11.53 0.40
CA VAL A 23 5.10 -10.98 -0.91
C VAL A 23 6.38 -11.65 -1.40
N THR A 24 7.39 -11.79 -0.54
CA THR A 24 8.64 -12.48 -0.90
C THR A 24 8.43 -13.93 -1.27
N ASP A 25 7.70 -14.67 -0.45
CA ASP A 25 7.46 -16.10 -0.66
C ASP A 25 6.68 -16.34 -1.96
N SER A 26 5.67 -15.50 -2.25
CA SER A 26 4.85 -15.63 -3.46
C SER A 26 5.59 -15.40 -4.78
N LEU A 27 6.80 -14.82 -4.73
CA LEU A 27 7.61 -14.46 -5.90
C LEU A 27 8.91 -15.24 -5.98
N ALA A 28 9.28 -16.00 -4.94
CA ALA A 28 10.61 -16.59 -4.78
C ALA A 28 10.93 -17.68 -5.82
N ASP A 29 9.93 -18.45 -6.24
CA ASP A 29 10.06 -19.57 -7.18
C ASP A 29 9.73 -19.16 -8.63
N ILE A 30 8.84 -18.17 -8.81
CA ILE A 30 8.30 -17.83 -10.13
C ILE A 30 8.87 -16.53 -10.73
N ALA A 31 9.10 -15.50 -9.92
CA ALA A 31 9.53 -14.19 -10.41
C ALA A 31 10.39 -13.40 -9.38
N PRO A 32 11.60 -13.90 -9.03
CA PRO A 32 12.44 -13.27 -8.00
C PRO A 32 12.78 -11.80 -8.29
N ILE A 33 12.87 -11.45 -9.57
CA ILE A 33 13.13 -10.08 -10.01
C ILE A 33 12.01 -9.11 -9.57
N LEU A 34 10.77 -9.56 -9.50
CA LEU A 34 9.66 -8.72 -9.02
C LEU A 34 9.82 -8.43 -7.53
N ASN A 35 10.22 -9.43 -6.73
CA ASN A 35 10.50 -9.19 -5.31
C ASN A 35 11.61 -8.14 -5.15
N GLN A 36 12.72 -8.28 -5.89
CA GLN A 36 13.80 -7.28 -5.90
C GLN A 36 13.30 -5.88 -6.28
N LYS A 37 12.44 -5.77 -7.29
CA LYS A 37 11.85 -4.48 -7.69
C LYS A 37 10.97 -3.87 -6.60
N THR A 38 10.22 -4.68 -5.86
CA THR A 38 9.46 -4.16 -4.71
C THR A 38 10.36 -3.60 -3.62
N LEU A 39 11.45 -4.29 -3.27
CA LEU A 39 12.40 -3.82 -2.25
C LEU A 39 13.01 -2.47 -2.65
N LEU A 40 13.45 -2.36 -3.91
CA LEU A 40 13.97 -1.09 -4.45
C LEU A 40 12.93 0.03 -4.41
N ALA A 41 11.66 -0.25 -4.71
CA ALA A 41 10.61 0.75 -4.66
C ALA A 41 10.41 1.31 -3.24
N PHE A 42 10.46 0.46 -2.21
CA PHE A 42 10.37 0.91 -0.82
C PHE A 42 11.61 1.68 -0.37
N ASP A 43 12.81 1.23 -0.75
CA ASP A 43 14.07 1.95 -0.51
C ASP A 43 14.03 3.36 -1.13
N GLU A 44 13.68 3.46 -2.42
CA GLU A 44 13.57 4.73 -3.15
C GLU A 44 12.45 5.62 -2.59
N ALA A 45 11.35 5.05 -2.13
CA ALA A 45 10.24 5.80 -1.53
C ALA A 45 10.73 6.58 -0.30
N LYS A 46 11.51 5.93 0.58
CA LYS A 46 12.03 6.56 1.79
C LYS A 46 13.21 7.49 1.50
N THR A 47 14.19 7.02 0.71
CA THR A 47 15.46 7.74 0.50
C THR A 47 15.31 9.01 -0.33
N ARG A 48 14.38 9.04 -1.29
CA ARG A 48 14.12 10.26 -2.08
C ARG A 48 13.54 11.40 -1.23
N GLY A 49 12.77 11.10 -0.20
CA GLY A 49 12.34 12.06 0.83
C GLY A 49 11.53 13.29 0.40
N ILE A 50 11.20 13.48 -0.89
CA ILE A 50 10.44 14.65 -1.37
C ILE A 50 8.99 14.62 -0.88
N LEU A 51 8.36 13.44 -0.93
CA LEU A 51 7.05 13.17 -0.33
C LEU A 51 7.25 12.28 0.89
N ASP A 52 6.55 12.59 1.96
CA ASP A 52 6.51 11.76 3.15
C ASP A 52 5.74 10.44 2.89
N MET A 53 5.81 9.52 3.85
CA MET A 53 5.19 8.21 3.69
C MET A 53 3.66 8.26 3.69
N LYS A 54 3.03 9.19 4.43
CA LYS A 54 1.57 9.37 4.42
C LYS A 54 1.11 9.80 3.03
N GLN A 55 1.80 10.78 2.44
CA GLN A 55 1.54 11.27 1.08
C GLN A 55 1.69 10.17 0.04
N ARG A 56 2.74 9.34 0.15
CA ARG A 56 2.98 8.22 -0.78
C ARG A 56 1.95 7.12 -0.68
N GLU A 57 1.55 6.71 0.53
CA GLU A 57 0.50 5.72 0.72
C GLU A 57 -0.86 6.28 0.26
N MET A 58 -1.18 7.55 0.53
CA MET A 58 -2.38 8.21 0.02
C MET A 58 -2.45 8.17 -1.52
N ILE A 59 -1.34 8.48 -2.21
CA ILE A 59 -1.26 8.37 -3.67
C ILE A 59 -1.41 6.91 -4.13
N THR A 60 -0.86 5.97 -3.38
CA THR A 60 -0.91 4.55 -3.73
C THR A 60 -2.34 4.00 -3.62
N ILE A 61 -3.03 4.26 -2.50
CA ILE A 61 -4.41 3.78 -2.31
C ILE A 61 -5.40 4.44 -3.27
N THR A 62 -5.21 5.73 -3.61
CA THR A 62 -6.05 6.41 -4.62
C THR A 62 -5.80 5.84 -6.01
N THR A 63 -4.55 5.53 -6.36
CA THR A 63 -4.20 4.90 -7.64
C THR A 63 -4.82 3.51 -7.77
N LEU A 64 -4.71 2.68 -6.73
CA LEU A 64 -5.27 1.32 -6.72
C LEU A 64 -6.80 1.34 -6.79
N LEU A 65 -7.46 2.19 -5.98
CA LEU A 65 -8.90 2.45 -6.06
C LEU A 65 -9.29 2.86 -7.49
N THR A 66 -8.54 3.79 -8.09
CA THR A 66 -8.82 4.32 -9.44
C THR A 66 -8.66 3.25 -10.50
N GLN A 67 -7.64 2.39 -10.43
CA GLN A 67 -7.42 1.27 -11.35
C GLN A 67 -8.55 0.24 -11.29
N GLY A 68 -9.16 0.03 -10.11
CA GLY A 68 -10.14 -1.04 -9.90
C GLY A 68 -9.50 -2.43 -9.97
N ASP A 69 -10.22 -3.46 -9.54
CA ASP A 69 -9.76 -4.86 -9.58
C ASP A 69 -8.39 -5.15 -8.95
N THR A 70 -7.96 -4.31 -8.01
CA THR A 70 -6.72 -4.45 -7.23
C THR A 70 -6.96 -4.69 -5.72
N PRO A 71 -7.99 -5.44 -5.28
CA PRO A 71 -8.36 -5.50 -3.87
C PRO A 71 -7.26 -6.11 -2.99
N SER A 72 -6.41 -7.00 -3.51
CA SER A 72 -5.28 -7.56 -2.77
C SER A 72 -4.21 -6.51 -2.46
N GLN A 73 -3.82 -5.72 -3.47
CA GLN A 73 -2.87 -4.61 -3.29
C GLN A 73 -3.47 -3.51 -2.42
N LEU A 74 -4.72 -3.12 -2.69
CA LEU A 74 -5.41 -2.06 -1.95
C LEU A 74 -5.48 -2.38 -0.46
N ARG A 75 -5.77 -3.64 -0.10
CA ARG A 75 -5.79 -4.09 1.30
C ARG A 75 -4.44 -3.93 1.99
N ILE A 76 -3.35 -4.31 1.30
CA ILE A 76 -1.98 -4.19 1.83
C ILE A 76 -1.63 -2.72 2.05
N HIS A 77 -1.96 -1.84 1.11
CA HIS A 77 -1.63 -0.41 1.19
C HIS A 77 -2.57 0.39 2.10
N ILE A 78 -3.80 -0.06 2.35
CA ILE A 78 -4.64 0.52 3.41
C ILE A 78 -4.01 0.22 4.78
N GLN A 79 -3.53 -1.00 5.01
CA GLN A 79 -2.76 -1.29 6.24
C GLN A 79 -1.46 -0.49 6.27
N GLY A 80 -0.79 -0.36 5.12
CA GLY A 80 0.39 0.50 4.94
C GLY A 80 0.15 1.94 5.38
N ALA A 81 -0.92 2.54 4.87
CA ALA A 81 -1.37 3.88 5.22
C ALA A 81 -1.56 4.06 6.74
N LEU A 82 -2.20 3.09 7.41
CA LEU A 82 -2.37 3.11 8.87
C LEU A 82 -1.01 3.05 9.59
N ASN A 83 -0.12 2.16 9.19
CA ASN A 83 1.20 1.97 9.81
C ASN A 83 2.10 3.21 9.66
N VAL A 84 1.95 3.97 8.57
CA VAL A 84 2.67 5.25 8.37
C VAL A 84 1.95 6.45 8.97
N GLY A 85 0.86 6.23 9.70
CA GLY A 85 0.18 7.23 10.53
C GLY A 85 -1.04 7.90 9.90
N MET A 86 -1.60 7.39 8.80
CA MET A 86 -2.92 7.82 8.34
C MET A 86 -4.01 7.29 9.27
N THR A 87 -5.01 8.12 9.55
CA THR A 87 -6.20 7.72 10.31
C THR A 87 -7.21 7.02 9.41
N ARG A 88 -8.13 6.25 10.02
CA ARG A 88 -9.26 5.65 9.29
C ARG A 88 -10.09 6.72 8.56
N ASP A 89 -10.27 7.89 9.20
CA ASP A 89 -11.00 9.02 8.62
C ASP A 89 -10.26 9.64 7.43
N GLU A 90 -8.93 9.85 7.52
CA GLU A 90 -8.12 10.35 6.39
C GLU A 90 -8.20 9.40 5.17
N ILE A 91 -8.22 8.08 5.39
CA ILE A 91 -8.35 7.08 4.32
C ILE A 91 -9.74 7.14 3.68
N ILE A 92 -10.81 7.18 4.48
CA ILE A 92 -12.18 7.24 3.95
C ILE A 92 -12.43 8.55 3.24
N GLU A 93 -11.98 9.69 3.78
CA GLU A 93 -12.12 11.00 3.14
C GLU A 93 -11.39 11.04 1.79
N THR A 94 -10.20 10.44 1.71
CA THR A 94 -9.46 10.27 0.46
C THR A 94 -10.31 9.51 -0.59
N PHE A 95 -10.99 8.43 -0.19
CA PHE A 95 -11.84 7.66 -1.10
C PHE A 95 -13.11 8.40 -1.51
N VAL A 96 -13.73 9.13 -0.59
CA VAL A 96 -14.90 9.98 -0.86
C VAL A 96 -14.52 11.09 -1.85
N HIS A 97 -13.35 11.71 -1.67
CA HIS A 97 -12.83 12.72 -2.59
C HIS A 97 -12.62 12.16 -4.00
N CYS A 98 -12.31 10.87 -4.15
CA CYS A 98 -12.17 10.24 -5.47
C CYS A 98 -13.49 10.11 -6.24
N LEU A 99 -14.65 10.20 -5.57
CA LEU A 99 -15.97 9.91 -6.14
C LEU A 99 -16.27 10.67 -7.44
N PRO A 100 -16.02 11.99 -7.56
CA PRO A 100 -16.30 12.73 -8.79
C PRO A 100 -15.42 12.31 -9.98
N TYR A 101 -14.25 11.70 -9.73
CA TYR A 101 -13.29 11.37 -10.77
C TYR A 101 -13.42 9.93 -11.27
N VAL A 102 -13.86 9.00 -10.40
CA VAL A 102 -13.85 7.56 -10.71
C VAL A 102 -15.22 6.88 -10.59
N GLY A 103 -16.22 7.59 -10.04
CA GLY A 103 -17.58 7.11 -9.88
C GLY A 103 -17.82 6.17 -8.69
N PHE A 104 -19.09 5.97 -8.35
CA PHE A 104 -19.53 5.20 -7.20
C PHE A 104 -18.99 3.76 -7.12
N PRO A 105 -18.99 2.95 -8.19
CA PRO A 105 -18.60 1.53 -8.07
C PRO A 105 -17.19 1.34 -7.52
N ARG A 106 -16.22 2.12 -8.00
CA ARG A 106 -14.81 2.02 -7.58
C ARG A 106 -14.63 2.46 -6.12
N VAL A 107 -15.27 3.57 -5.74
CA VAL A 107 -15.23 4.07 -4.36
C VAL A 107 -15.89 3.09 -3.38
N LEU A 108 -17.07 2.56 -3.71
CA LEU A 108 -17.78 1.61 -2.85
C LEU A 108 -16.99 0.30 -2.66
N ASN A 109 -16.33 -0.19 -3.72
CA ASN A 109 -15.45 -1.35 -3.62
C ASN A 109 -14.25 -1.06 -2.70
N ALA A 110 -13.62 0.11 -2.82
CA ALA A 110 -12.50 0.49 -1.96
C ALA A 110 -12.91 0.65 -0.49
N VAL A 111 -14.07 1.26 -0.22
CA VAL A 111 -14.63 1.37 1.13
C VAL A 111 -14.91 -0.02 1.73
N SER A 112 -15.38 -0.97 0.92
CA SER A 112 -15.58 -2.35 1.36
C SER A 112 -14.26 -3.02 1.78
N VAL A 113 -13.19 -2.82 1.00
CA VAL A 113 -11.84 -3.31 1.35
C VAL A 113 -11.32 -2.63 2.62
N ALA A 114 -11.50 -1.32 2.78
CA ALA A 114 -11.13 -0.60 4.01
C ALA A 114 -11.84 -1.17 5.24
N LYS A 115 -13.14 -1.44 5.14
CA LYS A 115 -13.92 -2.06 6.22
C LYS A 115 -13.36 -3.42 6.63
N GLU A 116 -12.93 -4.25 5.68
CA GLU A 116 -12.28 -5.53 6.00
C GLU A 116 -10.96 -5.36 6.76
N VAL A 117 -10.17 -4.34 6.43
CA VAL A 117 -8.91 -4.03 7.12
C VAL A 117 -9.20 -3.54 8.53
N PHE A 118 -10.13 -2.58 8.69
CA PHE A 118 -10.43 -1.96 9.98
C PHE A 118 -11.05 -2.91 11.01
N ASN A 119 -11.63 -4.03 10.57
CA ASN A 119 -12.24 -5.05 11.43
C ASN A 119 -11.26 -6.16 11.86
N LYS A 120 -10.01 -6.14 11.41
CA LYS A 120 -8.99 -7.12 11.80
C LYS A 120 -8.18 -6.68 13.04
N ASP A 121 -8.50 -5.52 13.59
CA ASP A 121 -8.04 -4.99 14.88
C ASP A 121 -9.21 -4.91 15.87
#